data_AF-A7I3H3-F1
#
_entry.id   AF-A7I3H3-F1
#
_cell.length_a   1.000
_cell.length_b   1.000
_cell.length_c   1.000
_cell.angle_alpha   90.00
_cell.angle_beta   90.00
_cell.angle_gamma   90.00
#
_symmetry.space_group_name_H-M   'P 1'
#
loop_
_entity.id
_entity.type
_entity.pdbx_description
1 polymer ?
#
loop_
_entity_poly.entity_id
_entity_poly.type
_entity_poly.pdbx_seq_one_letter_code
_entity_poly.pdbx_strand_id
1 'polypeptide(L)'
;MENQKSEQCLYLDDFKNISILEAKIVELISYNLNDLIIYEQFKKLKVFKREASPCGYFCYFSYNEDMPKTTKNGFIGNVNLILNNENIGGAMIFIENGILKVIECYFWDENDFFEKLCNAG
;
A
#
# COMPACT_ATOMS: atom_id res chain seq x y z
N MET A 1 -2.29 16.00 26.13
CA MET A 1 -2.55 16.22 24.69
C MET A 1 -2.26 14.90 24.01
N GLU A 2 -3.31 14.22 23.57
CA GLU A 2 -3.17 13.03 22.73
C GLU A 2 -2.34 13.41 21.51
N ASN A 3 -1.27 12.66 21.24
CA ASN A 3 -0.58 12.75 19.96
C ASN A 3 -1.63 12.44 18.89
N GLN A 4 -2.18 13.46 18.24
CA GLN A 4 -2.82 13.30 16.93
C GLN A 4 -1.77 12.61 16.07
N LYS A 5 -1.93 11.30 15.86
CA LYS A 5 -1.20 10.59 14.82
C LYS A 5 -1.50 11.39 13.56
N SER A 6 -0.52 12.13 13.06
CA SER A 6 -0.59 12.76 11.74
C SER A 6 -1.04 11.66 10.79
N GLU A 7 -2.29 11.73 10.33
CA GLU A 7 -2.82 10.74 9.41
C GLU A 7 -1.97 10.84 8.14
N GLN A 8 -1.33 9.74 7.76
CA GLN A 8 -0.49 9.74 6.57
C GLN A 8 -1.41 9.82 5.36
N CYS A 9 -1.34 10.93 4.63
CA CYS A 9 -2.10 11.13 3.40
C CYS A 9 -1.25 10.84 2.16
N LEU A 10 -1.84 10.18 1.19
CA LEU A 10 -1.29 9.96 -0.14
C LEU A 10 -2.20 10.59 -1.18
N TYR A 11 -1.72 11.64 -1.86
CA TYR A 11 -2.47 12.38 -2.88
C TYR A 11 -2.37 11.64 -4.22
N LEU A 12 -3.51 11.12 -4.68
CA LEU A 12 -3.61 10.24 -5.84
C LEU A 12 -3.46 10.96 -7.18
N ASP A 13 -3.81 12.25 -7.23
CA ASP A 13 -3.74 13.08 -8.46
C ASP A 13 -2.31 13.15 -9.04
N ASP A 14 -1.30 12.92 -8.20
CA ASP A 14 0.11 12.95 -8.58
C ASP A 14 0.60 11.65 -9.24
N PHE A 15 -0.20 10.58 -9.22
CA PHE A 15 0.22 9.26 -9.67
C PHE A 15 -0.31 8.90 -11.06
N LYS A 16 0.62 8.56 -11.96
CA LYS A 16 0.34 8.03 -13.30
C LYS A 16 0.82 6.59 -13.50
N ASN A 17 1.45 6.01 -12.49
CA ASN A 17 2.02 4.68 -12.55
C ASN A 17 1.73 3.93 -11.25
N ILE A 18 1.01 2.81 -11.35
CA ILE A 18 0.63 1.98 -10.21
C ILE A 18 1.83 1.50 -9.39
N SER A 19 2.96 1.20 -10.03
CA SER A 19 4.16 0.72 -9.33
C SER A 19 4.82 1.80 -8.47
N ILE A 20 4.73 3.07 -8.87
CA ILE A 20 5.22 4.21 -8.07
C ILE A 20 4.31 4.42 -6.85
N LEU A 21 2.99 4.29 -7.04
CA LEU A 21 2.01 4.37 -5.97
C LEU A 21 2.22 3.27 -4.93
N GLU A 22 2.38 2.02 -5.37
CA GLU A 22 2.68 0.87 -4.51
C GLU A 22 3.93 1.11 -3.66
N ALA A 23 5.01 1.57 -4.28
CA ALA A 23 6.26 1.86 -3.58
C ALA A 23 6.04 2.93 -2.50
N LYS A 24 5.24 3.96 -2.81
CA LYS A 24 4.99 5.06 -1.87
C LYS A 24 4.15 4.63 -0.67
N ILE A 25 3.14 3.78 -0.88
CA ILE A 25 2.34 3.20 0.21
C ILE A 25 3.26 2.43 1.17
N VAL A 26 4.07 1.50 0.64
CA VAL A 26 4.93 0.66 1.48
C VAL A 26 5.98 1.50 2.19
N GLU A 27 6.58 2.48 1.51
CA GLU A 27 7.52 3.41 2.10
C GLU A 27 6.91 4.15 3.31
N LEU A 28 5.75 4.78 3.13
CA LEU A 28 5.06 5.55 4.18
C LEU A 28 4.75 4.69 5.41
N ILE A 29 4.19 3.49 5.19
CA ILE A 29 3.85 2.56 6.26
C ILE A 29 5.13 2.09 6.98
N SER A 30 6.19 1.75 6.25
CA SER A 30 7.46 1.31 6.84
C SER A 30 8.08 2.37 7.74
N TYR A 31 8.07 3.63 7.30
CA TYR A 31 8.55 4.76 8.10
C TYR A 31 7.68 5.01 9.34
N ASN A 32 6.36 4.93 9.21
CA ASN A 32 5.43 5.09 10.34
C ASN A 32 5.67 4.04 11.42
N LEU A 33 5.89 2.80 11.00
CA LEU A 33 6.16 1.68 11.91
C LEU A 33 7.59 1.68 12.47
N ASN A 34 8.47 2.56 11.98
CA ASN A 34 9.90 2.52 12.22
C ASN A 34 10.50 1.13 11.93
N ASP A 35 10.06 0.51 10.82
CA ASP A 35 10.44 -0.84 10.42
C ASP A 35 10.77 -0.86 8.92
N LEU A 36 12.03 -0.53 8.62
CA LEU A 36 12.52 -0.44 7.24
C LEU A 36 12.69 -1.80 6.56
N ILE A 37 12.63 -2.91 7.31
CA ILE A 37 12.71 -4.26 6.73
C ILE A 37 11.58 -4.47 5.72
N ILE A 38 10.40 -3.93 6.00
CA ILE A 38 9.22 -4.01 5.12
C ILE A 38 9.52 -3.38 3.75
N TYR A 39 10.14 -2.19 3.74
CA TYR A 39 10.50 -1.52 2.49
C TYR A 39 11.65 -2.22 1.76
N GLU A 40 12.61 -2.79 2.49
CA GLU A 40 13.68 -3.61 1.91
C GLU A 40 13.15 -4.89 1.27
N GLN A 41 12.14 -5.54 1.88
CA GLN A 41 11.44 -6.66 1.27
C GLN A 41 10.78 -6.23 -0.04
N PHE A 42 10.01 -5.14 -0.05
CA PHE A 42 9.32 -4.65 -1.24
C PHE A 42 10.25 -4.47 -2.45
N LYS A 43 11.45 -3.91 -2.24
CA LYS A 43 12.46 -3.74 -3.31
C LYS A 43 12.94 -5.05 -3.95
N LYS A 44 12.76 -6.19 -3.27
CA LYS A 44 13.21 -7.53 -3.71
C LYS A 44 12.04 -8.43 -4.13
N LEU A 45 10.83 -8.11 -3.68
CA LEU A 45 9.61 -8.84 -4.01
C LEU A 45 9.24 -8.62 -5.48
N LYS A 46 8.70 -9.67 -6.11
CA LYS A 46 8.11 -9.56 -7.44
C LYS A 46 6.59 -9.53 -7.30
N VAL A 47 5.96 -8.61 -8.02
CA VAL A 47 4.50 -8.61 -8.19
C VAL A 47 4.13 -9.80 -9.07
N PHE A 48 3.22 -10.66 -8.58
CA PHE A 48 2.69 -11.77 -9.38
C PHE A 48 1.24 -11.56 -9.81
N LYS A 49 0.49 -10.70 -9.10
CA LYS A 49 -0.89 -10.37 -9.45
C LYS A 49 -1.26 -8.97 -8.98
N ARG A 50 -2.08 -8.30 -9.78
CA ARG A 50 -2.77 -7.05 -9.43
C ARG A 50 -4.26 -7.23 -9.73
N GLU A 51 -5.10 -6.72 -8.85
CA GLU A 51 -6.55 -6.71 -9.02
C GLU A 51 -7.06 -5.31 -8.71
N ALA A 52 -7.79 -4.70 -9.63
CA ALA A 52 -8.44 -3.41 -9.43
C ALA A 52 -9.94 -3.59 -9.65
N SER A 53 -10.74 -2.91 -8.83
CA SER A 53 -12.19 -2.86 -8.96
C SER A 53 -12.71 -1.52 -8.42
N PRO A 54 -14.01 -1.22 -8.60
CA PRO A 54 -14.61 -0.03 -8.02
C PRO A 54 -14.51 0.03 -6.49
N CYS A 55 -14.27 -1.09 -5.81
CA CYS A 55 -14.12 -1.12 -4.34
C CYS A 55 -12.67 -0.89 -3.87
N GLY A 56 -11.69 -0.93 -4.77
CA GLY A 56 -10.29 -0.74 -4.41
C GLY A 56 -9.29 -1.53 -5.25
N TYR A 57 -8.19 -1.90 -4.62
CA TYR A 57 -7.03 -2.47 -5.30
C TYR A 57 -6.22 -3.42 -4.42
N PHE A 58 -5.75 -4.51 -5.02
CA PHE A 58 -4.84 -5.46 -4.40
C PHE A 58 -3.60 -5.67 -5.26
N CYS A 59 -2.43 -5.65 -4.64
CA CYS A 59 -1.16 -6.07 -5.25
C CYS A 59 -0.55 -7.19 -4.44
N TYR A 60 -0.28 -8.32 -5.10
CA TYR A 60 0.22 -9.53 -4.46
C TYR A 60 1.67 -9.80 -4.83
N PHE A 61 2.47 -10.15 -3.81
CA PHE A 61 3.90 -10.38 -3.95
C PHE A 61 4.30 -11.84 -3.79
N SER A 62 5.22 -12.30 -4.63
CA SER A 62 5.86 -13.61 -4.48
C SER A 62 6.96 -13.51 -3.42
N TYR A 63 7.07 -14.49 -2.53
CA TYR A 63 8.11 -14.49 -1.50
C TYR A 63 9.33 -15.34 -1.87
N ASN A 64 10.46 -15.05 -1.23
CA ASN A 64 11.65 -15.89 -1.20
C ASN A 64 11.96 -16.27 0.26
N GLU A 65 12.52 -17.46 0.48
CA GLU A 65 12.81 -17.98 1.83
C GLU A 65 13.87 -17.15 2.57
N ASP A 66 14.83 -16.57 1.84
CA ASP A 66 15.95 -15.81 2.40
C ASP A 66 15.64 -14.31 2.66
N MET A 67 14.37 -13.92 2.65
CA MET A 67 14.01 -12.54 2.93
C MET A 67 14.22 -12.19 4.42
N PRO A 68 14.77 -10.99 4.72
CA PRO A 68 14.82 -10.50 6.10
C PRO A 68 13.39 -10.39 6.62
N LYS A 69 13.13 -10.81 7.87
CA LYS A 69 11.78 -10.85 8.44
C LYS A 69 11.56 -9.71 9.41
N THR A 70 10.42 -9.03 9.28
CA THR A 70 9.93 -8.14 10.32
C THR A 70 9.29 -8.95 11.46
N THR A 71 9.19 -8.38 12.65
CA THR A 71 8.43 -8.94 13.78
C THR A 71 6.92 -8.72 13.65
N LYS A 72 6.50 -7.94 12.64
CA LYS A 72 5.10 -7.58 12.37
C LYS A 72 4.36 -8.71 11.64
N ASN A 73 3.04 -8.79 11.87
CA ASN A 73 2.13 -9.73 11.20
C ASN A 73 0.71 -9.15 11.15
N GLY A 74 -0.09 -9.61 10.18
CA GLY A 74 -1.47 -9.17 9.95
C GLY A 74 -1.57 -7.97 9.01
N PHE A 75 -2.74 -7.35 8.99
CA PHE A 75 -2.99 -6.09 8.29
C PHE A 75 -2.48 -4.91 9.11
N ILE A 76 -1.62 -4.09 8.51
CA ILE A 76 -0.90 -3.03 9.20
C ILE A 76 -0.75 -1.83 8.27
N GLY A 77 -0.70 -0.65 8.89
CA GLY A 77 -0.64 0.62 8.17
C GLY A 77 -2.05 1.08 7.84
N ASN A 78 -2.24 2.38 7.89
CA ASN A 78 -3.41 3.03 7.32
C ASN A 78 -2.92 4.36 6.76
N VAL A 79 -2.97 4.48 5.44
CA VAL A 79 -2.63 5.66 4.67
C VAL A 79 -3.90 6.15 4.01
N ASN A 80 -4.36 7.35 4.36
CA ASN A 80 -5.52 7.96 3.72
C ASN A 80 -5.21 8.23 2.24
N LEU A 81 -6.13 7.85 1.37
CA LEU A 81 -6.04 8.08 -0.06
C LEU A 81 -6.84 9.34 -0.40
N ILE A 82 -6.13 10.38 -0.86
CA ILE A 82 -6.72 11.68 -1.16
C ILE A 82 -6.82 11.85 -2.68
N LEU A 83 -8.02 12.06 -3.21
CA LEU A 83 -8.25 12.35 -4.63
C LEU A 83 -9.08 13.62 -4.73
N ASN A 84 -8.67 14.59 -5.56
CA ASN A 84 -9.31 15.90 -5.66
C ASN A 84 -9.48 16.61 -4.30
N ASN A 85 -8.49 16.46 -3.39
CA ASN A 85 -8.52 16.94 -2.00
C ASN A 85 -9.58 16.30 -1.08
N GLU A 86 -10.19 15.20 -1.49
CA GLU A 86 -11.14 14.44 -0.66
C GLU A 86 -10.54 13.10 -0.23
N ASN A 87 -10.77 12.68 1.01
CA ASN A 87 -10.41 11.34 1.46
C ASN A 87 -11.40 10.32 0.89
N ILE A 88 -10.94 9.53 -0.08
CA ILE A 88 -11.77 8.55 -0.77
C ILE A 88 -11.57 7.12 -0.26
N GLY A 89 -10.60 6.89 0.63
CA GLY A 89 -10.27 5.55 1.07
C GLY A 89 -9.00 5.43 1.89
N GLY A 90 -8.51 4.21 2.04
CA GLY A 90 -7.29 3.91 2.77
C GLY A 90 -6.43 2.86 2.08
N ALA A 91 -5.16 2.82 2.44
CA ALA A 91 -4.23 1.78 2.06
C ALA A 91 -3.52 1.16 3.25
N MET A 92 -3.33 -0.15 3.18
CA MET A 92 -2.66 -0.97 4.18
C MET A 92 -1.84 -2.07 3.51
N ILE A 93 -1.02 -2.75 4.32
CA ILE A 93 -0.25 -3.91 3.89
C ILE A 93 -0.59 -5.13 4.74
N PHE A 94 -0.55 -6.30 4.12
CA PHE A 94 -0.64 -7.57 4.80
C PHE A 94 0.74 -8.21 4.93
N ILE A 95 1.09 -8.61 6.15
CA ILE A 95 2.35 -9.28 6.47
C ILE A 95 2.05 -10.65 7.07
N GLU A 96 2.66 -11.68 6.51
CA GLU A 96 2.52 -13.07 6.96
C GLU A 96 3.89 -13.67 7.23
N ASN A 97 4.07 -14.21 8.44
CA ASN A 97 5.34 -14.78 8.91
C ASN A 97 6.51 -13.79 8.77
N GLY A 98 6.23 -12.51 9.02
CA GLY A 98 7.20 -11.43 8.90
C GLY A 98 7.56 -11.03 7.47
N ILE A 99 6.81 -11.47 6.45
CA ILE A 99 7.02 -11.15 5.04
C ILE A 99 5.83 -10.38 4.47
N LEU A 100 6.08 -9.26 3.79
CA LEU A 100 5.07 -8.50 3.03
C LEU A 100 4.47 -9.36 1.92
N LYS A 101 3.14 -9.51 1.93
CA LYS A 101 2.38 -10.33 0.98
C LYS A 101 1.48 -9.54 0.07
N VAL A 102 0.81 -8.51 0.62
CA VAL A 102 -0.23 -7.77 -0.10
C VAL A 102 -0.14 -6.27 0.22
N ILE A 103 -0.36 -5.44 -0.79
CA ILE A 103 -0.90 -4.08 -0.60
C ILE A 103 -2.40 -4.16 -0.85
N GLU A 104 -3.19 -3.64 0.07
CA GLU A 104 -4.63 -3.46 -0.08
C GLU A 104 -4.93 -1.97 -0.04
N CYS A 105 -5.68 -1.50 -1.02
CA CYS A 105 -6.33 -0.20 -1.01
C CYS A 105 -7.83 -0.44 -1.07
N TYR A 106 -8.59 0.29 -0.27
CA TYR A 106 -10.04 0.23 -0.24
C TYR A 106 -10.61 1.63 -0.37
N PHE A 107 -11.79 1.74 -0.97
CA PHE A 107 -12.52 2.99 -1.06
C PHE A 107 -13.73 3.01 -0.12
N TRP A 108 -14.13 4.21 0.31
CA TRP A 108 -15.36 4.42 1.08
C TRP A 108 -16.60 4.28 0.21
N ASP A 109 -16.50 4.76 -1.04
CA ASP A 109 -17.52 4.70 -2.09
C ASP A 109 -16.90 4.16 -3.38
N GLU A 110 -17.73 3.71 -4.32
CA GLU A 110 -17.23 3.19 -5.61
C GLU A 110 -16.38 4.23 -6.35
N ASN A 111 -15.18 3.84 -6.78
CA ASN A 111 -14.25 4.71 -7.50
C ASN A 111 -13.40 3.92 -8.50
N ASP A 112 -13.26 4.42 -9.73
CA ASP A 112 -12.57 3.73 -10.83
C ASP A 112 -11.08 4.11 -10.99
N PHE A 113 -10.51 4.87 -10.03
CA PHE A 113 -9.14 5.37 -10.11
C PHE A 113 -8.11 4.27 -10.38
N PHE A 114 -8.15 3.17 -9.61
CA PHE A 114 -7.17 2.09 -9.77
C PHE A 114 -7.37 1.31 -11.07
N GLU A 115 -8.61 1.14 -11.53
CA GLU A 115 -8.90 0.50 -12.81
C GLU A 115 -8.33 1.35 -13.95
N LYS A 116 -8.53 2.66 -13.92
CA LYS A 116 -7.93 3.59 -14.89
C LYS A 116 -6.40 3.56 -14.82
N LEU A 117 -5.84 3.62 -13.61
CA LEU A 117 -4.40 3.66 -13.41
C LEU A 117 -3.69 2.38 -13.89
N CYS A 118 -4.30 1.22 -13.69
CA CYS A 118 -3.76 -0.06 -14.18
C CYS A 118 -3.86 -0.20 -15.71
N ASN A 119 -4.87 0.42 -16.32
CA ASN A 119 -5.10 0.39 -17.77
C ASN A 119 -4.44 1.54 -18.53
N ALA A 120 -3.81 2.50 -17.84
CA ALA A 120 -3.13 3.65 -18.44
C ALA A 120 -1.77 3.30 -19.11
N GLY A 121 -1.56 2.01 -19.43
CA GLY A 121 -0.35 1.47 -20.06
C GLY A 121 -0.35 1.59 -21.58
#